data_AF-A0A1M7Z6P5-F1
#
_entry.id   AF-A0A1M7Z6P5-F1
#
_cell.length_a   1.000
_cell.length_b   1.000
_cell.length_c   1.000
_cell.angle_alpha   90.00
_cell.angle_beta   90.00
_cell.angle_gamma   90.00
#
_symmetry.space_group_name_H-M   'P 1'
#
loop_
_entity.id
_entity.type
_entity.pdbx_description
1 polymer ?
#
loop_
_entity_poly.entity_id
_entity_poly.type
_entity_poly.pdbx_seq_one_letter_code
_entity_poly.pdbx_strand_id
1 'polypeptide(L)'
;MESKYGFLKMNIQEFENWLTSQRVARTILTVQQHHTWVPNYSHFNGSNHFERQQAMKNHHVGSNGWSDIGQHFTIFPDGMIVTGRSLEMTPACIFGNNQHSICFEHFGNFDGGGDQMSQDQLLAIVKATALICSKFNLPVNQFGIIYHHWFDLSTGKRNNGTGTNKSCPGTNFFGGNKVEDFLQHFAPLVAAEVGGNVVTEIPKDLGYAIVTANRLNVRVGASSSFSKASDRQPVERGAVLRVYDESNGWLKISKSQSHWVYGRYTEPVKRATVNANVLNVRSGPGTNFLVVGTLPKTEEVFIITESGDWCRLALEEKWLSKRFLDFVN
;
A
#
# COMPACT_ATOMS: atom_id res chain seq x y z
N MET A 1 -7.63 -6.58 -22.67
CA MET A 1 -8.12 -6.44 -21.29
C MET A 1 -9.50 -7.05 -21.24
N GLU A 2 -9.69 -8.03 -20.35
CA GLU A 2 -10.97 -8.73 -20.16
C GLU A 2 -11.56 -8.37 -18.80
N SER A 3 -12.89 -8.48 -18.64
CA SER A 3 -13.58 -8.23 -17.38
C SER A 3 -14.55 -9.34 -17.05
N LYS A 4 -14.52 -9.82 -15.79
CA LYS A 4 -15.46 -10.82 -15.26
C LYS A 4 -15.53 -10.73 -13.75
N TYR A 5 -16.73 -10.93 -13.18
CA TYR A 5 -17.00 -10.86 -11.74
C TYR A 5 -16.57 -9.55 -11.04
N GLY A 6 -16.46 -8.45 -11.79
CA GLY A 6 -15.98 -7.16 -11.28
C GLY A 6 -14.45 -7.03 -11.21
N PHE A 7 -13.70 -8.01 -11.74
CA PHE A 7 -12.25 -7.95 -11.90
C PHE A 7 -11.86 -7.67 -13.35
N LEU A 8 -10.69 -7.08 -13.54
CA LEU A 8 -10.04 -6.91 -14.84
C LEU A 8 -8.83 -7.83 -14.93
N LYS A 9 -8.66 -8.51 -16.06
CA LYS A 9 -7.45 -9.27 -16.40
C LYS A 9 -6.70 -8.53 -17.51
N MET A 10 -5.41 -8.34 -17.30
CA MET A 10 -4.54 -7.52 -18.14
C MET A 10 -3.19 -8.21 -18.34
N ASN A 11 -2.61 -8.11 -19.53
CA ASN A 11 -1.17 -8.30 -19.67
C ASN A 11 -0.43 -7.06 -19.12
N ILE A 12 0.92 -7.09 -19.08
CA ILE A 12 1.70 -5.99 -18.49
C ILE A 12 1.50 -4.64 -19.19
N GLN A 13 1.38 -4.61 -20.52
CA GLN A 13 1.19 -3.37 -21.27
C GLN A 13 -0.20 -2.77 -21.02
N GLU A 14 -1.22 -3.62 -20.95
CA GLU A 14 -2.57 -3.21 -20.59
C GLU A 14 -2.63 -2.71 -19.14
N PHE A 15 -1.90 -3.35 -18.22
CA PHE A 15 -1.79 -2.92 -16.84
C PHE A 15 -1.14 -1.54 -16.72
N GLU A 16 -0.04 -1.28 -17.45
CA GLU A 16 0.59 0.04 -17.48
C GLU A 16 -0.38 1.14 -17.93
N ASN A 17 -1.07 0.91 -19.05
CA ASN A 17 -2.04 1.86 -19.60
C ASN A 17 -3.20 2.09 -18.63
N TRP A 18 -3.74 1.01 -18.06
CA TRP A 18 -4.81 1.07 -17.07
C TRP A 18 -4.34 1.82 -15.82
N LEU A 19 -3.18 1.47 -15.26
CA LEU A 19 -2.63 2.07 -14.05
C LEU A 19 -2.35 3.56 -14.24
N THR A 20 -1.84 3.97 -15.40
CA THR A 20 -1.61 5.38 -15.76
C THR A 20 -2.91 6.19 -15.76
N SER A 21 -4.01 5.60 -16.24
CA SER A 21 -5.32 6.24 -16.23
C SER A 21 -5.95 6.34 -14.83
N GLN A 22 -5.55 5.51 -13.87
CA GLN A 22 -6.12 5.53 -12.53
C GLN A 22 -5.82 6.83 -11.77
N ARG A 23 -6.81 7.31 -11.02
CA ARG A 23 -6.67 8.38 -10.02
C ARG A 23 -6.88 7.79 -8.63
N VAL A 24 -5.88 7.94 -7.76
CA VAL A 24 -5.91 7.47 -6.36
C VAL A 24 -5.72 8.65 -5.41
N ALA A 25 -6.62 8.80 -4.43
CA ALA A 25 -6.71 9.98 -3.57
C ALA A 25 -5.91 9.74 -2.30
N ARG A 26 -5.96 8.51 -1.79
CA ARG A 26 -5.15 8.12 -0.63
C ARG A 26 -3.66 8.20 -0.96
N THR A 27 -2.89 8.62 0.03
CA THR A 27 -1.43 8.60 -0.02
C THR A 27 -0.94 7.16 0.03
N ILE A 28 -0.09 6.81 -0.93
CA ILE A 28 0.61 5.52 -1.04
C ILE A 28 2.08 5.78 -0.71
N LEU A 29 2.64 4.95 0.16
CA LEU A 29 4.02 5.02 0.63
C LEU A 29 4.78 3.71 0.42
N THR A 30 4.06 2.58 0.28
CA THR A 30 4.69 1.27 0.14
C THR A 30 3.95 0.35 -0.84
N VAL A 31 4.64 -0.66 -1.32
CA VAL A 31 4.08 -1.80 -2.05
C VAL A 31 4.49 -3.10 -1.36
N GLN A 32 3.51 -3.96 -1.09
CA GLN A 32 3.67 -5.24 -0.41
C GLN A 32 3.73 -6.38 -1.41
N GLN A 33 4.68 -7.28 -1.21
CA GLN A 33 4.83 -8.50 -2.00
C GLN A 33 4.39 -9.71 -1.17
N HIS A 34 3.49 -10.50 -1.74
CA HIS A 34 2.94 -11.71 -1.15
C HIS A 34 2.94 -12.86 -2.15
N HIS A 35 2.78 -14.08 -1.67
CA HIS A 35 2.38 -15.23 -2.48
C HIS A 35 1.09 -15.81 -1.93
N THR A 36 0.28 -16.40 -2.79
CA THR A 36 -0.98 -17.01 -2.34
C THR A 36 -0.74 -18.19 -1.42
N TRP A 37 0.36 -18.94 -1.60
CA TRP A 37 0.65 -20.26 -1.02
C TRP A 37 -0.37 -21.33 -1.41
N VAL A 38 -1.65 -21.08 -1.12
CA VAL A 38 -2.81 -21.76 -1.69
C VAL A 38 -3.82 -20.69 -2.13
N PRO A 39 -4.26 -20.67 -3.40
CA PRO A 39 -3.90 -21.62 -4.47
C PRO A 39 -2.45 -21.52 -4.92
N ASN A 40 -1.90 -22.60 -5.48
CA ASN A 40 -0.57 -22.66 -6.10
C ASN A 40 -0.70 -23.08 -7.58
N TYR A 41 0.40 -23.28 -8.30
CA TYR A 41 0.34 -23.58 -9.75
C TYR A 41 -0.51 -24.81 -10.10
N SER A 42 -0.62 -25.82 -9.22
CA SER A 42 -1.47 -27.00 -9.48
C SER A 42 -2.97 -26.67 -9.58
N HIS A 43 -3.37 -25.47 -9.13
CA HIS A 43 -4.74 -24.97 -9.20
C HIS A 43 -4.99 -24.10 -10.44
N PHE A 44 -3.96 -23.83 -11.25
CA PHE A 44 -4.06 -23.01 -12.45
C PHE A 44 -4.05 -23.90 -13.70
N ASN A 45 -5.07 -23.74 -14.56
CA ASN A 45 -5.21 -24.55 -15.78
C ASN A 45 -4.94 -23.75 -17.06
N GLY A 46 -4.30 -22.58 -16.95
CA GLY A 46 -4.02 -21.67 -18.07
C GLY A 46 -5.16 -20.74 -18.47
N SER A 47 -6.39 -20.94 -17.95
CA SER A 47 -7.56 -20.15 -18.37
C SER A 47 -8.51 -19.73 -17.24
N ASN A 48 -8.30 -20.22 -16.02
CA ASN A 48 -9.21 -20.03 -14.89
C ASN A 48 -8.87 -18.83 -13.98
N HIS A 49 -8.23 -17.79 -14.52
CA HIS A 49 -7.79 -16.60 -13.75
C HIS A 49 -8.92 -15.98 -12.92
N PHE A 50 -10.06 -15.72 -13.55
CA PHE A 50 -11.20 -15.08 -12.89
C PHE A 50 -11.85 -16.00 -11.86
N GLU A 51 -11.94 -17.30 -12.13
CA GLU A 51 -12.48 -18.29 -11.20
C GLU A 51 -11.59 -18.42 -9.96
N ARG A 52 -10.25 -18.37 -10.14
CA ARG A 52 -9.31 -18.36 -9.01
C ARG A 52 -9.38 -17.06 -8.22
N GLN A 53 -9.46 -15.91 -8.90
CA GLN A 53 -9.61 -14.60 -8.24
C GLN A 53 -10.91 -14.54 -7.43
N GLN A 54 -12.02 -15.00 -8.01
CA GLN A 54 -13.31 -15.07 -7.33
C GLN A 54 -13.29 -16.05 -6.16
N ALA A 55 -12.64 -17.21 -6.30
CA ALA A 55 -12.50 -18.16 -5.21
C ALA A 55 -11.72 -17.57 -4.01
N MET A 56 -10.61 -16.86 -4.27
CA MET A 56 -9.86 -16.15 -3.23
C MET A 56 -10.70 -15.06 -2.56
N LYS A 57 -11.45 -14.26 -3.34
CA LYS A 57 -12.40 -13.28 -2.78
C LYS A 57 -13.45 -13.95 -1.90
N ASN A 58 -14.06 -15.04 -2.37
CA ASN A 58 -15.08 -15.76 -1.62
C ASN A 58 -14.54 -16.31 -0.29
N HIS A 59 -13.30 -16.82 -0.28
CA HIS A 59 -12.65 -17.25 0.96
C HIS A 59 -12.40 -16.07 1.90
N HIS A 60 -11.84 -14.97 1.42
CA HIS A 60 -11.59 -13.78 2.22
C HIS A 60 -12.88 -13.18 2.81
N VAL A 61 -13.96 -13.11 2.03
CA VAL A 61 -15.24 -12.57 2.50
C VAL A 61 -15.96 -13.58 3.40
N GLY A 62 -16.13 -14.81 2.94
CA GLY A 62 -16.95 -15.82 3.61
C GLY A 62 -16.28 -16.49 4.81
N SER A 63 -14.95 -16.68 4.77
CA SER A 63 -14.20 -17.33 5.86
C SER A 63 -13.56 -16.33 6.81
N ASN A 64 -12.98 -15.22 6.29
CA ASN A 64 -12.27 -14.25 7.13
C ASN A 64 -13.15 -13.06 7.56
N GLY A 65 -14.37 -12.93 7.02
CA GLY A 65 -15.27 -11.83 7.32
C GLY A 65 -14.81 -10.48 6.75
N TRP A 66 -13.92 -10.48 5.75
CA TRP A 66 -13.43 -9.25 5.13
C TRP A 66 -14.48 -8.66 4.19
N SER A 67 -14.43 -7.34 3.98
CA SER A 67 -15.33 -6.65 3.06
C SER A 67 -15.05 -6.94 1.58
N ASP A 68 -13.83 -7.41 1.27
CA ASP A 68 -13.38 -7.75 -0.08
C ASP A 68 -12.14 -8.66 -0.02
N ILE A 69 -11.67 -9.10 -1.18
CA ILE A 69 -10.35 -9.71 -1.34
C ILE A 69 -9.24 -8.83 -0.72
N GLY A 70 -8.18 -9.43 -0.18
CA GLY A 70 -7.16 -8.70 0.60
C GLY A 70 -6.27 -7.79 -0.24
N GLN A 71 -5.80 -8.32 -1.37
CA GLN A 71 -4.84 -7.68 -2.28
C GLN A 71 -5.51 -6.78 -3.32
N HIS A 72 -4.72 -5.85 -3.88
CA HIS A 72 -5.16 -5.03 -5.01
C HIS A 72 -5.00 -5.75 -6.35
N PHE A 73 -4.00 -6.62 -6.44
CA PHE A 73 -3.64 -7.30 -7.68
C PHE A 73 -3.15 -8.71 -7.39
N THR A 74 -3.47 -9.62 -8.31
CA THR A 74 -2.87 -10.95 -8.35
C THR A 74 -2.15 -11.15 -9.68
N ILE A 75 -0.91 -11.65 -9.63
CA ILE A 75 -0.12 -11.94 -10.84
C ILE A 75 -0.04 -13.46 -11.02
N PHE A 76 -0.47 -13.96 -12.18
CA PHE A 76 -0.63 -15.37 -12.48
C PHE A 76 0.61 -15.98 -13.18
N PRO A 77 0.71 -17.32 -13.26
CA PRO A 77 1.87 -18.02 -13.85
C PRO A 77 2.15 -17.68 -15.32
N ASP A 78 1.19 -17.13 -16.05
CA ASP A 78 1.34 -16.69 -17.44
C ASP A 78 1.61 -15.18 -17.57
N GLY A 79 1.96 -14.51 -16.47
CA GLY A 79 2.25 -13.07 -16.43
C GLY A 79 1.00 -12.18 -16.48
N MET A 80 -0.21 -12.74 -16.49
CA MET A 80 -1.44 -11.95 -16.44
C MET A 80 -1.67 -11.37 -15.04
N ILE A 81 -2.10 -10.11 -15.01
CA ILE A 81 -2.40 -9.36 -13.80
C ILE A 81 -3.92 -9.23 -13.69
N VAL A 82 -4.48 -9.67 -12.56
CA VAL A 82 -5.91 -9.58 -12.26
C VAL A 82 -6.14 -8.60 -11.12
N THR A 83 -7.06 -7.65 -11.28
CA THR A 83 -7.44 -6.72 -10.21
C THR A 83 -8.14 -7.45 -9.06
N GLY A 84 -8.06 -6.87 -7.87
CA GLY A 84 -8.74 -7.31 -6.67
C GLY A 84 -9.46 -6.13 -6.03
N ARG A 85 -9.01 -5.77 -4.83
CA ARG A 85 -9.52 -4.64 -4.06
C ARG A 85 -9.27 -3.30 -4.77
N SER A 86 -10.20 -2.36 -4.63
CA SER A 86 -10.07 -0.99 -5.15
C SER A 86 -8.80 -0.30 -4.65
N LEU A 87 -8.14 0.46 -5.52
CA LEU A 87 -6.97 1.29 -5.17
C LEU A 87 -7.29 2.39 -4.16
N GLU A 88 -8.55 2.80 -3.98
CA GLU A 88 -8.94 3.77 -2.95
C GLU A 88 -9.12 3.12 -1.57
N MET A 89 -9.09 1.78 -1.49
CA MET A 89 -9.18 1.05 -0.23
C MET A 89 -7.79 0.68 0.29
N THR A 90 -7.66 0.61 1.61
CA THR A 90 -6.50 0.03 2.27
C THR A 90 -6.51 -1.50 2.05
N PRO A 91 -5.39 -2.18 1.74
CA PRO A 91 -5.36 -3.64 1.60
C PRO A 91 -5.63 -4.35 2.93
N ALA A 92 -5.81 -5.66 2.89
CA ALA A 92 -5.89 -6.50 4.09
C ALA A 92 -4.87 -7.65 4.01
N CYS A 93 -3.59 -7.31 3.87
CA CYS A 93 -2.52 -8.28 3.58
C CYS A 93 -1.50 -8.43 4.73
N ILE A 94 -0.93 -7.34 5.26
CA ILE A 94 0.00 -7.36 6.39
C ILE A 94 -0.65 -6.69 7.60
N PHE A 95 -0.90 -7.46 8.66
CA PHE A 95 -1.46 -6.94 9.91
C PHE A 95 -0.61 -5.78 10.44
N GLY A 96 -1.25 -4.68 10.84
CA GLY A 96 -0.59 -3.47 11.34
C GLY A 96 0.13 -2.61 10.29
N ASN A 97 0.26 -3.05 9.03
CA ASN A 97 1.06 -2.34 8.01
C ASN A 97 0.31 -2.15 6.68
N ASN A 98 -1.02 -2.26 6.68
CA ASN A 98 -1.80 -2.08 5.45
C ASN A 98 -1.95 -0.61 5.04
N GLN A 99 -1.97 0.31 6.00
CA GLN A 99 -2.17 1.73 5.70
C GLN A 99 -1.10 2.20 4.70
N HIS A 100 -1.51 3.04 3.76
CA HIS A 100 -0.63 3.58 2.71
C HIS A 100 0.02 2.54 1.77
N SER A 101 -0.43 1.29 1.77
CA SER A 101 0.17 0.24 0.94
C SER A 101 -0.63 -0.08 -0.33
N ILE A 102 0.06 -0.48 -1.39
CA ILE A 102 -0.47 -1.36 -2.45
C ILE A 102 -0.07 -2.80 -2.10
N CYS A 103 -0.87 -3.79 -2.48
CA CYS A 103 -0.59 -5.20 -2.18
C CYS A 103 -0.71 -6.03 -3.45
N PHE A 104 0.39 -6.70 -3.81
CA PHE A 104 0.43 -7.75 -4.83
C PHE A 104 0.42 -9.12 -4.16
N GLU A 105 -0.43 -10.00 -4.66
CA GLU A 105 -0.46 -11.41 -4.31
C GLU A 105 -0.02 -12.25 -5.51
N HIS A 106 1.15 -12.88 -5.44
CA HIS A 106 1.66 -13.68 -6.54
C HIS A 106 1.08 -15.08 -6.47
N PHE A 107 0.35 -15.48 -7.49
CA PHE A 107 -0.30 -16.79 -7.52
C PHE A 107 0.76 -17.89 -7.57
N GLY A 108 0.93 -18.64 -6.48
CA GLY A 108 1.93 -19.68 -6.36
C GLY A 108 2.35 -19.95 -4.91
N ASN A 109 3.03 -21.08 -4.71
CA ASN A 109 3.80 -21.38 -3.52
C ASN A 109 5.30 -21.25 -3.80
N PHE A 110 5.88 -20.06 -3.62
CA PHE A 110 7.32 -19.85 -3.80
C PHE A 110 8.17 -20.17 -2.56
N ASP A 111 7.72 -21.04 -1.67
CA ASP A 111 8.63 -21.65 -0.69
C ASP A 111 9.55 -22.68 -1.33
N GLY A 112 10.69 -22.97 -0.68
CA GLY A 112 11.59 -24.04 -1.10
C GLY A 112 10.85 -25.36 -1.28
N GLY A 113 11.01 -25.99 -2.45
CA GLY A 113 10.29 -27.20 -2.83
C GLY A 113 8.87 -26.98 -3.38
N GLY A 114 8.41 -25.72 -3.44
CA GLY A 114 7.16 -25.34 -4.07
C GLY A 114 7.28 -25.07 -5.58
N ASP A 115 6.43 -24.16 -6.06
CA ASP A 115 6.37 -23.77 -7.47
C ASP A 115 7.67 -23.11 -7.92
N GLN A 116 8.13 -23.46 -9.11
CA GLN A 116 9.16 -22.72 -9.81
C GLN A 116 8.50 -21.58 -10.55
N MET A 117 8.81 -20.33 -10.15
CA MET A 117 8.24 -19.15 -10.78
C MET A 117 8.54 -19.15 -12.27
N SER A 118 7.51 -19.06 -13.10
CA SER A 118 7.68 -18.98 -14.55
C SER A 118 8.38 -17.67 -14.94
N GLN A 119 9.02 -17.67 -16.12
CA GLN A 119 9.66 -16.47 -16.63
C GLN A 119 8.64 -15.34 -16.86
N ASP A 120 7.44 -15.66 -17.34
CA ASP A 120 6.39 -14.67 -17.60
C ASP A 120 5.88 -14.03 -16.32
N GLN A 121 5.65 -14.82 -15.27
CA GLN A 121 5.25 -14.29 -13.96
C GLN A 121 6.37 -13.45 -13.34
N LEU A 122 7.62 -13.91 -13.41
CA LEU A 122 8.79 -13.18 -12.92
C LEU A 122 8.87 -11.78 -13.56
N LEU A 123 8.82 -11.72 -14.90
CA LEU A 123 8.88 -10.44 -15.64
C LEU A 123 7.70 -9.53 -15.30
N ALA A 124 6.48 -10.09 -15.19
CA ALA A 124 5.30 -9.32 -14.82
C ALA A 124 5.41 -8.75 -13.41
N ILE A 125 5.94 -9.51 -12.43
CA ILE A 125 6.12 -9.05 -11.04
C ILE A 125 7.08 -7.87 -10.97
N VAL A 126 8.25 -7.97 -11.62
CA VAL A 126 9.26 -6.90 -11.63
C VAL A 126 8.67 -5.63 -12.25
N LYS A 127 8.08 -5.75 -13.45
CA LYS A 127 7.53 -4.60 -14.18
C LYS A 127 6.33 -3.98 -13.47
N ALA A 128 5.40 -4.77 -12.95
CA ALA A 128 4.24 -4.25 -12.23
C ALA A 128 4.66 -3.52 -10.94
N THR A 129 5.67 -4.03 -10.24
CA THR A 129 6.24 -3.37 -9.06
C THR A 129 6.91 -2.04 -9.44
N ALA A 130 7.72 -2.02 -10.50
CA ALA A 130 8.35 -0.81 -11.01
C ALA A 130 7.31 0.26 -11.40
N LEU A 131 6.24 -0.13 -12.09
CA LEU A 131 5.14 0.77 -12.47
C LEU A 131 4.44 1.38 -11.24
N ILE A 132 4.24 0.62 -10.16
CA ILE A 132 3.71 1.14 -8.89
C ILE A 132 4.69 2.11 -8.23
N CYS A 133 5.99 1.76 -8.18
CA CYS A 133 7.02 2.67 -7.67
C CYS A 133 7.05 3.98 -8.45
N SER A 134 7.08 3.95 -9.78
CA SER A 134 7.08 5.14 -10.62
C SER A 134 5.80 5.98 -10.46
N LYS A 135 4.61 5.35 -10.47
CA LYS A 135 3.34 6.08 -10.36
C LYS A 135 3.19 6.83 -9.03
N PHE A 136 3.61 6.19 -7.93
CA PHE A 136 3.40 6.73 -6.59
C PHE A 136 4.65 7.35 -5.99
N ASN A 137 5.75 7.43 -6.75
CA ASN A 137 7.03 7.97 -6.32
C ASN A 137 7.60 7.23 -5.10
N LEU A 138 7.54 5.90 -5.12
CA LEU A 138 8.03 5.06 -4.03
C LEU A 138 9.51 4.74 -4.22
N PRO A 139 10.33 4.78 -3.17
CA PRO A 139 11.73 4.42 -3.27
C PRO A 139 11.88 2.92 -3.55
N VAL A 140 12.83 2.55 -4.42
CA VAL A 140 13.19 1.15 -4.68
C VAL A 140 14.19 0.68 -3.62
N ASN A 141 13.67 0.42 -2.43
CA ASN A 141 14.44 -0.10 -1.30
C ASN A 141 13.52 -0.87 -0.33
N GLN A 142 14.07 -1.36 0.78
CA GLN A 142 13.37 -2.18 1.76
C GLN A 142 12.31 -1.42 2.57
N PHE A 143 12.11 -0.12 2.33
CA PHE A 143 11.08 0.69 2.97
C PHE A 143 9.92 0.98 2.01
N GLY A 144 10.21 1.20 0.72
CA GLY A 144 9.16 1.36 -0.31
C GLY A 144 8.59 0.05 -0.83
N ILE A 145 9.40 -1.02 -0.88
CA ILE A 145 8.98 -2.37 -1.30
C ILE A 145 9.19 -3.31 -0.11
N ILE A 146 8.10 -3.90 0.38
CA ILE A 146 8.11 -4.69 1.61
C ILE A 146 7.57 -6.11 1.41
N TYR A 147 8.17 -7.08 2.09
CA TYR A 147 7.71 -8.47 2.08
C TYR A 147 6.93 -8.78 3.36
N HIS A 148 5.90 -9.64 3.27
CA HIS A 148 5.13 -10.08 4.43
C HIS A 148 6.03 -10.70 5.51
N HIS A 149 7.04 -11.48 5.11
CA HIS A 149 7.98 -12.14 6.01
C HIS A 149 8.67 -11.21 6.99
N TRP A 150 8.76 -9.91 6.70
CA TRP A 150 9.47 -8.96 7.56
C TRP A 150 8.67 -8.51 8.77
N PHE A 151 7.41 -8.96 8.91
CA PHE A 151 6.49 -8.50 9.95
C PHE A 151 5.98 -9.67 10.80
N ASP A 152 6.02 -9.48 12.11
CA ASP A 152 5.53 -10.45 13.09
C ASP A 152 4.01 -10.64 12.95
N LEU A 153 3.55 -11.88 12.95
CA LEU A 153 2.15 -12.20 12.67
C LEU A 153 1.19 -11.79 13.77
N SER A 154 1.66 -11.77 15.02
CA SER A 154 0.81 -11.48 16.17
C SER A 154 0.70 -9.98 16.45
N THR A 155 1.78 -9.25 16.22
CA THR A 155 1.88 -7.83 16.59
C THR A 155 1.88 -6.89 15.39
N GLY A 156 2.16 -7.39 14.19
CA GLY A 156 2.40 -6.58 13.00
C GLY A 156 3.71 -5.80 13.06
N LYS A 157 4.56 -5.99 14.07
CA LYS A 157 5.82 -5.25 14.17
C LYS A 157 6.81 -5.74 13.12
N ARG A 158 7.47 -4.81 12.44
CA ARG A 158 8.59 -5.15 11.56
C ARG A 158 9.73 -5.71 12.39
N ASN A 159 10.16 -6.93 12.10
CA ASN A 159 11.28 -7.62 12.75
C ASN A 159 12.25 -8.24 11.72
N ASN A 160 12.05 -7.95 10.43
CA ASN A 160 12.86 -8.45 9.31
C ASN A 160 12.99 -9.98 9.25
N GLY A 161 11.99 -10.72 9.72
CA GLY A 161 11.95 -12.18 9.60
C GLY A 161 12.72 -12.93 10.69
N THR A 162 12.86 -12.32 11.88
CA THR A 162 13.60 -12.89 13.03
C THR A 162 12.69 -13.51 14.11
N GLY A 163 11.37 -13.43 13.97
CA GLY A 163 10.41 -13.88 14.98
C GLY A 163 9.31 -14.80 14.41
N THR A 164 8.09 -14.62 14.87
CA THR A 164 6.94 -15.42 14.40
C THR A 164 6.42 -14.81 13.09
N ASN A 165 7.04 -15.20 11.98
CA ASN A 165 6.79 -14.63 10.65
C ASN A 165 6.21 -15.67 9.68
N LYS A 166 5.39 -15.21 8.73
CA LYS A 166 5.00 -16.02 7.56
C LYS A 166 6.16 -16.17 6.61
N SER A 167 6.28 -17.29 5.90
CA SER A 167 7.29 -17.46 4.84
C SER A 167 7.05 -16.56 3.61
N CYS A 168 5.81 -16.11 3.40
CA CYS A 168 5.36 -15.22 2.34
C CYS A 168 6.28 -13.99 2.12
N PRO A 169 6.69 -13.64 0.89
CA PRO A 169 6.22 -14.15 -0.40
C PRO A 169 6.83 -15.49 -0.83
N GLY A 170 7.55 -16.17 0.07
CA GLY A 170 8.11 -17.50 -0.15
C GLY A 170 9.63 -17.50 -0.01
N THR A 171 10.17 -18.53 0.62
CA THR A 171 11.60 -18.75 0.87
C THR A 171 12.45 -18.90 -0.40
N ASN A 172 11.85 -18.98 -1.59
CA ASN A 172 12.51 -18.99 -2.90
C ASN A 172 12.02 -17.84 -3.82
N PHE A 173 11.31 -16.84 -3.28
CA PHE A 173 10.82 -15.70 -4.06
C PHE A 173 11.99 -14.80 -4.48
N PHE A 174 12.35 -14.80 -5.77
CA PHE A 174 13.56 -14.10 -6.26
C PHE A 174 14.80 -14.42 -5.42
N GLY A 175 15.00 -15.69 -5.05
CA GLY A 175 16.17 -16.11 -4.27
C GLY A 175 16.01 -16.06 -2.75
N GLY A 176 14.94 -15.45 -2.21
CA GLY A 176 14.63 -15.56 -0.78
C GLY A 176 13.65 -14.52 -0.23
N ASN A 177 13.34 -14.60 1.05
CA ASN A 177 12.34 -13.76 1.72
C ASN A 177 12.91 -12.82 2.79
N LYS A 178 14.23 -12.78 2.98
CA LYS A 178 14.90 -11.85 3.89
C LYS A 178 15.10 -10.48 3.23
N VAL A 179 15.48 -9.49 4.04
CA VAL A 179 15.78 -8.14 3.53
C VAL A 179 17.00 -8.20 2.61
N GLU A 180 17.99 -9.01 2.98
CA GLU A 180 19.22 -9.23 2.23
C GLU A 180 18.94 -9.85 0.86
N ASP A 181 18.08 -10.87 0.80
CA ASP A 181 17.66 -11.51 -0.46
C ASP A 181 16.98 -10.50 -1.38
N PHE A 182 16.07 -9.69 -0.84
CA PHE A 182 15.41 -8.61 -1.58
C PHE A 182 16.43 -7.64 -2.18
N LEU A 183 17.38 -7.15 -1.37
CA LEU A 183 18.39 -6.19 -1.81
C LEU A 183 19.31 -6.79 -2.87
N GLN A 184 19.62 -8.08 -2.78
CA GLN A 184 20.52 -8.76 -3.69
C GLN A 184 19.85 -9.13 -5.02
N HIS A 185 18.58 -9.49 -5.00
CA HIS A 185 17.97 -10.20 -6.13
C HIS A 185 16.73 -9.52 -6.72
N PHE A 186 15.88 -8.85 -5.93
CA PHE A 186 14.65 -8.25 -6.44
C PHE A 186 14.75 -6.74 -6.67
N ALA A 187 15.31 -6.00 -5.69
CA ALA A 187 15.48 -4.56 -5.79
C ALA A 187 16.27 -4.11 -7.03
N PRO A 188 17.38 -4.77 -7.44
CA PRO A 188 18.12 -4.37 -8.63
C PRO A 188 17.30 -4.54 -9.93
N LEU A 189 16.46 -5.58 -10.01
CA LEU A 189 15.60 -5.81 -11.17
C LEU A 189 14.53 -4.71 -11.29
N VAL A 190 13.91 -4.36 -10.17
CA VAL A 190 12.91 -3.26 -10.16
C VAL A 190 13.58 -1.92 -10.47
N ALA A 191 14.77 -1.64 -9.91
CA ALA A 191 15.51 -0.41 -10.16
C ALA A 191 15.88 -0.25 -11.64
N ALA A 192 16.23 -1.34 -12.32
CA ALA A 192 16.51 -1.36 -13.74
C ALA A 192 15.28 -0.97 -14.58
N GLU A 193 14.09 -1.47 -14.22
CA GLU A 193 12.83 -1.13 -14.92
C GLU A 193 12.36 0.31 -14.65
N VAL A 194 12.60 0.85 -13.44
CA VAL A 194 12.27 2.25 -13.13
C VAL A 194 13.20 3.24 -13.88
N GLY A 195 14.38 2.79 -14.31
CA GLY A 195 15.37 3.65 -14.98
C GLY A 195 16.22 4.47 -13.99
N GLY A 196 16.38 4.01 -12.76
CA GLY A 196 17.12 4.69 -11.67
C GLY A 196 16.25 5.13 -10.50
N ASN A 197 16.84 5.70 -9.43
CA ASN A 197 16.10 6.18 -8.25
C ASN A 197 15.31 7.45 -8.56
N VAL A 198 14.10 7.30 -9.09
CA VAL A 198 13.17 8.43 -9.23
C VAL A 198 12.44 8.62 -7.90
N VAL A 199 13.01 9.46 -7.04
CA VAL A 199 12.24 10.12 -5.98
C VAL A 199 12.11 11.58 -6.39
N THR A 200 11.01 11.92 -7.05
CA THR A 200 10.63 13.32 -7.23
C THR A 200 10.46 13.97 -5.85
N GLU A 201 11.05 15.15 -5.67
CA GLU A 201 10.86 15.90 -4.42
C GLU A 201 9.38 16.18 -4.22
N ILE A 202 8.88 15.81 -3.06
CA ILE A 202 7.50 16.12 -2.68
C ILE A 202 7.46 17.61 -2.33
N PRO A 203 6.48 18.38 -2.84
CA PRO A 203 6.39 19.79 -2.52
C PRO A 203 6.37 19.98 -1.01
N LYS A 204 7.23 20.88 -0.53
CA LYS A 204 7.41 21.22 0.88
C LYS A 204 6.08 21.63 1.50
N ASP A 205 5.45 22.65 0.91
CA ASP A 205 4.19 23.24 1.42
C ASP A 205 2.91 22.41 1.13
N LEU A 206 3.02 21.10 0.89
CA LEU A 206 1.85 20.26 0.60
C LEU A 206 1.08 19.95 1.90
N GLY A 207 -0.18 20.34 1.96
CA GLY A 207 -1.05 20.01 3.08
C GLY A 207 -1.46 18.54 3.11
N TYR A 208 -1.86 18.04 4.27
CA TYR A 208 -2.42 16.70 4.42
C TYR A 208 -3.65 16.70 5.31
N ALA A 209 -4.62 15.85 4.97
CA ALA A 209 -5.83 15.67 5.77
C ALA A 209 -6.26 14.21 5.76
N ILE A 210 -6.72 13.70 6.90
CA ILE A 210 -7.22 12.33 7.03
C ILE A 210 -8.73 12.28 6.96
N VAL A 211 -9.27 11.33 6.21
CA VAL A 211 -10.73 11.17 6.03
C VAL A 211 -11.36 10.54 7.27
N THR A 212 -12.39 11.21 7.82
CA THR A 212 -13.15 10.76 8.99
C THR A 212 -14.49 10.12 8.64
N ALA A 213 -15.06 10.44 7.46
CA ALA A 213 -16.30 9.82 6.98
C ALA A 213 -16.05 8.44 6.35
N ASN A 214 -16.98 7.50 6.55
CA ASN A 214 -16.88 6.15 5.96
C ASN A 214 -16.78 6.18 4.42
N ARG A 215 -17.45 7.15 3.78
CA ARG A 215 -17.38 7.39 2.33
C ARG A 215 -17.39 8.89 2.08
N LEU A 216 -16.33 9.40 1.46
CA LEU A 216 -16.17 10.80 1.10
C LEU A 216 -16.18 10.94 -0.43
N ASN A 217 -17.23 11.56 -0.97
CA ASN A 217 -17.33 11.80 -2.40
C ASN A 217 -16.29 12.82 -2.86
N VAL A 218 -15.64 12.54 -3.99
CA VAL A 218 -14.81 13.49 -4.72
C VAL A 218 -15.67 14.18 -5.78
N ARG A 219 -15.54 15.50 -5.92
CA ARG A 219 -16.29 16.33 -6.87
C ARG A 219 -15.37 17.08 -7.81
N VAL A 220 -15.89 17.48 -8.96
CA VAL A 220 -15.15 18.25 -9.97
C VAL A 220 -15.12 19.77 -9.70
N GLY A 221 -15.47 20.19 -8.48
CA GLY A 221 -15.42 21.59 -8.03
C GLY A 221 -15.70 21.75 -6.53
N ALA A 222 -15.39 22.93 -6.00
CA ALA A 222 -15.44 23.29 -4.58
C ALA A 222 -16.86 23.63 -4.06
N SER A 223 -17.85 22.78 -4.38
CA SER A 223 -19.23 22.91 -3.89
C SER A 223 -20.01 21.61 -4.06
N SER A 224 -21.04 21.42 -3.25
CA SER A 224 -21.96 20.28 -3.35
C SER A 224 -22.80 20.28 -4.63
N SER A 225 -22.88 21.42 -5.34
CA SER A 225 -23.57 21.55 -6.62
C SER A 225 -22.80 20.94 -7.80
N PHE A 226 -21.47 20.83 -7.72
CA PHE A 226 -20.67 20.18 -8.77
C PHE A 226 -20.91 18.67 -8.81
N SER A 227 -20.81 18.07 -10.00
CA SER A 227 -20.93 16.62 -10.14
C SER A 227 -19.82 15.88 -9.37
N LYS A 228 -20.12 14.62 -9.01
CA LYS A 228 -19.09 13.71 -8.49
C LYS A 228 -18.10 13.40 -9.62
N ALA A 229 -16.83 13.24 -9.28
CA ALA A 229 -15.82 12.77 -10.21
C ALA A 229 -16.19 11.36 -10.69
N SER A 230 -16.27 11.16 -12.00
CA SER A 230 -16.66 9.89 -12.62
C SER A 230 -15.47 8.94 -12.84
N ASP A 231 -14.24 9.44 -12.73
CA ASP A 231 -13.00 8.72 -12.98
C ASP A 231 -12.45 8.00 -11.73
N ARG A 232 -13.21 7.99 -10.63
CA ARG A 232 -12.79 7.35 -9.37
C ARG A 232 -13.95 7.03 -8.43
N GLN A 233 -13.67 6.13 -7.49
CA GLN A 233 -14.58 5.84 -6.38
C GLN A 233 -14.46 6.89 -5.26
N PRO A 234 -15.46 6.98 -4.36
CA PRO A 234 -15.34 7.75 -3.13
C PRO A 234 -14.15 7.28 -2.29
N VAL A 235 -13.56 8.22 -1.55
CA VAL A 235 -12.46 7.93 -0.62
C VAL A 235 -13.01 7.35 0.67
N GLU A 236 -12.34 6.37 1.25
CA GLU A 236 -12.77 5.73 2.49
C GLU A 236 -12.14 6.37 3.74
N ARG A 237 -12.81 6.18 4.88
CA ARG A 237 -12.28 6.50 6.21
C ARG A 237 -10.91 5.84 6.37
N GLY A 238 -9.92 6.56 6.85
CA GLY A 238 -8.56 6.02 6.86
C GLY A 238 -7.58 6.74 5.95
N ALA A 239 -8.09 7.16 4.79
CA ALA A 239 -7.24 7.70 3.75
C ALA A 239 -6.64 9.04 4.18
N VAL A 240 -5.32 9.16 4.07
CA VAL A 240 -4.64 10.44 4.14
C VAL A 240 -4.56 11.03 2.74
N LEU A 241 -5.13 12.20 2.56
CA LEU A 241 -5.19 12.97 1.34
C LEU A 241 -4.03 13.96 1.28
N ARG A 242 -3.48 14.16 0.09
CA ARG A 242 -2.66 15.34 -0.23
C ARG A 242 -3.59 16.50 -0.54
N VAL A 243 -3.37 17.65 0.09
CA VAL A 243 -4.18 18.86 -0.05
C VAL A 243 -3.35 19.92 -0.76
N TYR A 244 -3.78 20.29 -1.96
CA TYR A 244 -3.09 21.23 -2.83
C TYR A 244 -3.62 22.66 -2.74
N ASP A 245 -4.87 22.82 -2.29
CA ASP A 245 -5.56 24.11 -2.20
C ASP A 245 -6.81 23.96 -1.33
N GLU A 246 -7.35 25.07 -0.85
CA GLU A 246 -8.60 25.14 -0.10
C GLU A 246 -9.48 26.29 -0.61
N SER A 247 -10.78 26.01 -0.78
CA SER A 247 -11.74 27.04 -1.16
C SER A 247 -13.11 26.75 -0.54
N ASN A 248 -13.65 27.72 0.20
CA ASN A 248 -14.98 27.64 0.83
C ASN A 248 -15.22 26.35 1.64
N GLY A 249 -14.19 25.89 2.37
CA GLY A 249 -14.23 24.66 3.16
C GLY A 249 -14.15 23.37 2.34
N TRP A 250 -13.80 23.44 1.05
CA TRP A 250 -13.48 22.30 0.21
C TRP A 250 -11.97 22.20 0.01
N LEU A 251 -11.44 20.99 0.07
CA LEU A 251 -10.01 20.69 -0.09
C LEU A 251 -9.77 20.15 -1.50
N LYS A 252 -8.83 20.75 -2.23
CA LYS A 252 -8.38 20.27 -3.54
C LYS A 252 -7.36 19.16 -3.35
N ILE A 253 -7.66 17.97 -3.88
CA ILE A 253 -6.88 16.74 -3.65
C ILE A 253 -6.14 16.22 -4.89
N SER A 254 -6.05 17.06 -5.92
CA SER A 254 -5.28 16.77 -7.12
C SER A 254 -4.57 18.02 -7.61
N LYS A 255 -3.32 17.88 -8.01
CA LYS A 255 -2.52 18.96 -8.58
C LYS A 255 -3.04 19.38 -9.96
N SER A 256 -3.29 18.39 -10.82
CA SER A 256 -3.58 18.58 -12.24
C SER A 256 -5.07 18.58 -12.58
N GLN A 257 -5.92 18.02 -11.70
CA GLN A 257 -7.37 18.00 -11.88
C GLN A 257 -8.05 18.85 -10.79
N SER A 258 -9.21 19.41 -11.11
CA SER A 258 -10.08 20.09 -10.14
C SER A 258 -10.87 19.07 -9.32
N HIS A 259 -10.20 18.20 -8.58
CA HIS A 259 -10.84 17.24 -7.68
C HIS A 259 -10.86 17.76 -6.25
N TRP A 260 -12.05 17.80 -5.69
CA TRP A 260 -12.33 18.42 -4.39
C TRP A 260 -13.09 17.47 -3.49
N VAL A 261 -12.81 17.56 -2.19
CA VAL A 261 -13.58 16.90 -1.13
C VAL A 261 -14.08 17.94 -0.13
N TYR A 262 -15.18 17.66 0.55
CA TYR A 262 -15.70 18.59 1.54
C TYR A 262 -14.91 18.45 2.85
N GLY A 263 -14.18 19.49 3.26
CA GLY A 263 -13.20 19.46 4.34
C GLY A 263 -13.78 19.11 5.72
N ARG A 264 -15.08 19.36 5.95
CA ARG A 264 -15.77 18.96 7.20
C ARG A 264 -15.73 17.46 7.52
N TYR A 265 -15.39 16.62 6.55
CA TYR A 265 -15.28 15.16 6.68
C TYR A 265 -13.82 14.69 6.70
N THR A 266 -12.92 15.62 7.04
CA THR A 266 -11.50 15.39 7.16
C THR A 266 -10.96 16.09 8.39
N GLU A 267 -9.82 15.64 8.89
CA GLU A 267 -9.04 16.31 9.94
C GLU A 267 -7.64 16.61 9.41
N PRO A 268 -7.09 17.82 9.59
CA PRO A 268 -5.71 18.11 9.20
C PRO A 268 -4.72 17.17 9.89
N VAL A 269 -3.70 16.73 9.17
CA VAL A 269 -2.58 15.95 9.73
C VAL A 269 -1.27 16.52 9.25
N LYS A 270 -0.22 16.39 10.07
CA LYS A 270 1.14 16.81 9.72
C LYS A 270 1.96 15.61 9.30
N ARG A 271 2.64 15.70 8.17
CA ARG A 271 3.58 14.67 7.74
C ARG A 271 4.91 14.84 8.46
N ALA A 272 5.50 13.73 8.91
CA ALA A 272 6.83 13.70 9.48
C ALA A 272 7.57 12.43 9.09
N THR A 273 8.90 12.47 9.19
CA THR A 273 9.78 11.33 8.96
C THR A 273 10.52 10.99 10.24
N VAL A 274 10.65 9.69 10.53
CA VAL A 274 11.40 9.21 11.71
C VAL A 274 12.90 9.42 11.49
N ASN A 275 13.55 10.15 12.40
CA ASN A 275 14.99 10.44 12.31
C ASN A 275 15.87 9.52 13.18
N ALA A 276 15.25 8.77 14.09
CA ALA A 276 15.90 7.77 14.94
C ALA A 276 16.06 6.43 14.22
N ASN A 277 17.12 5.68 14.51
CA ASN A 277 17.32 4.32 13.95
C ASN A 277 16.13 3.41 14.25
N VAL A 278 15.65 3.43 15.50
CA VAL A 278 14.44 2.76 15.95
C VAL A 278 13.71 3.71 16.90
N LEU A 279 12.47 4.06 16.56
CA LEU A 279 11.60 4.89 17.38
C LEU A 279 10.53 4.05 18.05
N ASN A 280 10.44 4.09 19.38
CA ASN A 280 9.38 3.42 20.12
C ASN A 280 8.02 4.09 19.89
N VAL A 281 7.03 3.27 19.58
CA VAL A 281 5.61 3.64 19.53
C VAL A 281 4.97 3.27 20.86
N ARG A 282 4.28 4.21 21.49
CA ARG A 282 3.71 4.04 22.83
C ARG A 282 2.20 4.13 22.85
N SER A 283 1.57 3.51 23.85
CA SER A 283 0.11 3.55 24.05
C SER A 283 -0.40 4.89 24.59
N GLY A 284 0.47 5.85 24.88
CA GLY A 284 0.12 7.16 25.43
C GLY A 284 1.30 8.16 25.43
N PRO A 285 1.04 9.44 25.72
CA PRO A 285 2.04 10.50 25.68
C PRO A 285 2.93 10.47 26.94
N GLY A 286 4.02 9.70 26.89
CA GLY A 286 4.97 9.63 28.00
C GLY A 286 5.84 8.38 27.98
N THR A 287 7.00 8.43 28.63
CA THR A 287 7.92 7.28 28.76
C THR A 287 7.39 6.18 29.67
N ASN A 288 6.39 6.49 30.51
CA ASN A 288 5.73 5.54 31.42
C ASN A 288 4.66 4.69 30.72
N PHE A 289 4.24 5.05 29.50
CA PHE A 289 3.29 4.26 28.73
C PHE A 289 3.97 3.08 28.03
N LEU A 290 3.22 1.99 27.85
CA LEU A 290 3.72 0.75 27.25
C LEU A 290 4.23 0.99 25.82
N VAL A 291 5.35 0.35 25.49
CA VAL A 291 5.85 0.30 24.10
C VAL A 291 5.03 -0.74 23.34
N VAL A 292 4.17 -0.27 22.44
CA VAL A 292 3.26 -1.10 21.64
C VAL A 292 3.79 -1.37 20.25
N GLY A 293 4.91 -0.75 19.84
CA GLY A 293 5.50 -0.91 18.52
C GLY A 293 6.82 -0.16 18.37
N THR A 294 7.40 -0.26 17.19
CA THR A 294 8.60 0.50 16.80
C THR A 294 8.49 0.91 15.34
N LEU A 295 9.04 2.06 14.99
CA LEU A 295 9.19 2.54 13.61
C LEU A 295 10.68 2.66 13.27
N PRO A 296 11.11 2.21 12.08
CA PRO A 296 12.50 2.39 11.65
C PRO A 296 12.77 3.83 11.23
N LYS A 297 14.05 4.18 11.11
CA LYS A 297 14.47 5.45 10.47
C LYS A 297 13.88 5.57 9.08
N THR A 298 13.60 6.79 8.65
CA THR A 298 13.00 7.14 7.35
C THR A 298 11.54 6.73 7.18
N GLU A 299 10.96 6.03 8.16
CA GLU A 299 9.52 5.75 8.14
C GLU A 299 8.74 7.06 8.14
N GLU A 300 7.75 7.13 7.25
CA GLU A 300 6.89 8.30 7.14
C GLU A 300 5.61 8.11 7.95
N VAL A 301 5.23 9.15 8.69
CA VAL A 301 4.07 9.13 9.58
C VAL A 301 3.22 10.38 9.41
N PHE A 302 1.94 10.24 9.77
CA PHE A 302 0.99 11.34 9.80
C PHE A 302 0.53 11.57 11.24
N ILE A 303 0.77 12.79 11.74
CA ILE A 303 0.48 13.21 13.11
C ILE A 303 -0.82 14.00 13.14
N ILE A 304 -1.78 13.56 13.95
CA ILE A 304 -3.09 14.22 14.09
C ILE A 304 -3.13 15.22 15.23
N THR A 305 -2.35 15.02 16.28
CA THR A 305 -2.31 15.93 17.43
C THR A 305 -1.00 15.82 18.21
N GLU A 306 -0.72 16.83 19.02
CA GLU A 306 0.46 16.95 19.86
C GLU A 306 0.03 17.13 21.33
N SER A 307 0.77 16.52 22.25
CA SER A 307 0.60 16.67 23.70
C SER A 307 1.99 16.81 24.34
N GLY A 308 2.39 18.04 24.62
CA GLY A 308 3.78 18.35 25.02
C GLY A 308 4.78 17.85 23.98
N ASP A 309 5.74 17.03 24.41
CA ASP A 309 6.78 16.44 23.56
C ASP A 309 6.35 15.14 22.84
N TRP A 310 5.05 14.86 22.78
CA TRP A 310 4.50 13.65 22.19
C TRP A 310 3.55 13.95 21.04
N CYS A 311 3.62 13.15 19.99
CA CYS A 311 2.82 13.26 18.77
C CYS A 311 1.98 11.99 18.61
N ARG A 312 0.67 12.14 18.39
CA ARG A 312 -0.22 11.00 18.15
C ARG A 312 -0.34 10.70 16.66
N LEU A 313 -0.19 9.44 16.29
CA LEU A 313 -0.43 8.94 14.94
C LEU A 313 -1.90 9.10 14.55
N ALA A 314 -2.16 9.35 13.27
CA ALA A 314 -3.51 9.48 12.77
C ALA A 314 -4.25 8.13 12.83
N LEU A 315 -5.48 8.14 13.37
CA LEU A 315 -6.39 6.98 13.56
C LEU A 315 -5.91 5.88 14.51
N GLU A 316 -4.84 6.12 15.24
CA GLU A 316 -4.33 5.17 16.21
C GLU A 316 -4.13 5.86 17.56
N GLU A 317 -4.43 5.14 18.65
CA GLU A 317 -4.03 5.56 20.00
C GLU A 317 -2.57 5.22 20.25
N LYS A 318 -1.71 5.67 19.33
CA LYS A 318 -0.28 5.41 19.29
C LYS A 318 0.49 6.72 19.25
N TRP A 319 1.51 6.81 20.09
CA TRP A 319 2.23 8.04 20.38
C TRP A 319 3.73 7.89 20.13
N LEU A 320 4.33 8.93 19.58
CA LEU A 320 5.72 9.06 19.21
C LEU A 320 6.33 10.25 19.94
N SER A 321 7.61 10.16 20.30
CA SER A 321 8.31 11.32 20.87
C SER A 321 8.69 12.29 19.75
N LYS A 322 8.27 13.55 19.89
CA LYS A 322 8.41 14.61 18.89
C LYS A 322 9.85 14.87 18.46
N ARG A 323 10.81 14.74 19.38
CA ARG A 323 12.24 14.96 19.09
C ARG A 323 12.82 13.99 18.05
N PHE A 324 12.12 12.88 17.77
CA PHE A 324 12.55 11.88 16.80
C PHE A 324 11.80 11.97 15.46
N LEU A 325 11.12 13.09 15.24
CA LEU A 325 10.31 13.35 14.06
C LEU A 325 10.81 14.63 13.37
N ASP A 326 11.17 14.49 12.11
CA ASP A 326 11.44 15.62 11.22
C ASP A 326 10.15 15.94 10.47
N PHE A 327 9.49 17.04 10.84
CA PHE A 327 8.28 17.48 10.14
C PHE A 327 8.64 17.99 8.75
N VAL A 328 7.89 17.52 7.75
CA VAL A 328 8.00 18.01 6.39
C VAL A 328 7.18 19.28 6.33
N ASN A 329 7.85 20.43 6.38
CA ASN A 329 7.25 21.74 6.15
C ASN A 329 7.10 22.02 4.67
#